data_AF-A0A432R7A1-F1
#
_entry.id   AF-A0A432R7A1-F1
#
_cell.length_a   1.000
_cell.length_b   1.000
_cell.length_c   1.000
_cell.angle_alpha   90.00
_cell.angle_beta   90.00
_cell.angle_gamma   90.00
#
_symmetry.space_group_name_H-M   'P 1'
#
loop_
_entity.id
_entity.type
_entity.pdbx_description
1 polymer ?
#
loop_
_entity_poly.entity_id
_entity_poly.type
_entity_poly.pdbx_seq_one_letter_code
_entity_poly.pdbx_strand_id
1 'polypeptide(L)'
;MVRSAYIEESFGETTGAGRVPTVHLSLPEGVYSELKELAKELGIQVTDLIKVMIREGIERRRKELVEARRRREEEATETLLQVLQRLEELQQQLEEYRAYVEGELYRISHSINGLKRRVARLEDTVEERLIPVEPELVQP
;
A
#
# COMPACT_ATOMS: atom_id res chain seq x y z
N MET A 1 20.17 34.90 -21.29
CA MET A 1 21.30 33.96 -21.22
C MET A 1 21.61 33.74 -19.74
N VAL A 2 21.15 32.64 -19.14
CA VAL A 2 21.25 32.41 -17.69
C VAL A 2 22.72 32.07 -17.36
N ARG A 3 23.45 32.99 -16.74
CA ARG A 3 24.80 32.72 -16.26
C ARG A 3 24.70 31.83 -15.02
N SER A 4 25.01 30.55 -15.20
CA SER A 4 24.99 29.52 -14.14
C SER A 4 26.00 29.85 -13.03
N ALA A 5 25.64 29.57 -11.78
CA ALA A 5 26.58 29.53 -10.67
C ALA A 5 27.37 28.21 -10.73
N TYR A 6 28.65 28.26 -10.35
CA TYR A 6 29.52 27.09 -10.24
C TYR A 6 30.16 27.07 -8.85
N ILE A 7 30.26 25.88 -8.27
CA ILE A 7 30.92 25.61 -6.98
C ILE A 7 32.13 24.74 -7.28
N GLU A 8 33.33 25.23 -6.97
CA GLU A 8 34.55 24.44 -6.96
C GLU A 8 34.99 24.18 -5.52
N GLU A 9 35.18 22.90 -5.17
CA GLU A 9 35.76 22.48 -3.89
C GLU A 9 37.28 22.42 -4.02
N SER A 10 37.98 23.15 -3.16
CA SER A 10 39.43 23.07 -3.01
C SER A 10 39.77 22.66 -1.58
N PHE A 11 40.54 21.58 -1.44
CA PHE A 11 41.06 21.13 -0.14
C PHE A 11 42.34 21.92 0.17
N GLY A 12 42.25 22.92 1.05
CA GLY A 12 43.40 23.72 1.48
C GLY A 12 44.38 22.97 2.38
N GLU A 13 45.64 23.42 2.38
CA GLU A 13 46.75 22.91 3.19
C GLU A 13 46.53 23.04 4.71
N THR A 14 47.11 22.08 5.42
CA THR A 14 46.93 21.79 6.85
C THR A 14 47.42 22.90 7.77
N THR A 15 46.50 23.47 8.56
CA THR A 15 46.83 24.05 9.87
C THR A 15 45.85 23.53 10.95
N GLY A 16 46.40 22.80 11.92
CA GLY A 16 46.01 22.75 13.35
C GLY A 16 44.63 22.27 13.82
N ALA A 17 43.54 22.43 13.08
CA ALA A 17 42.19 22.11 13.60
C ALA A 17 41.18 21.87 12.47
N GLY A 18 41.12 20.64 11.94
CA GLY A 18 40.11 20.19 10.98
C GLY A 18 40.18 20.89 9.61
N ARG A 19 40.14 20.13 8.50
CA ARG A 19 40.01 20.74 7.16
C ARG A 19 38.71 21.53 7.10
N VAL A 20 38.79 22.86 7.11
CA VAL A 20 37.67 23.72 6.75
C VAL A 20 37.63 23.73 5.22
N PRO A 21 36.63 23.11 4.58
CA PRO A 21 36.54 23.14 3.13
C PRO A 21 36.33 24.58 2.67
N THR A 22 37.15 25.03 1.73
CA THR A 22 36.97 26.33 1.09
C THR A 22 36.04 26.14 -0.10
N VAL A 23 34.98 26.94 -0.13
CA VAL A 23 34.01 26.95 -1.23
C VAL A 23 34.22 28.23 -2.03
N HIS A 24 34.61 28.09 -3.30
CA HIS A 24 34.66 29.23 -4.22
C HIS A 24 33.30 29.41 -4.88
N LEU A 25 32.71 30.60 -4.71
CA LEU A 25 31.39 30.96 -5.24
C LEU A 25 31.54 32.00 -6.34
N SER A 26 31.18 31.62 -7.56
CA SER A 26 31.06 32.53 -8.69
C SER A 26 29.59 32.93 -8.85
N LEU A 27 29.28 34.20 -8.57
CA LEU A 27 27.92 34.75 -8.63
C LEU A 27 27.77 35.75 -9.79
N PRO A 28 26.60 35.81 -10.44
CA PRO A 28 26.29 36.90 -11.36
C PRO A 28 26.39 38.27 -10.67
N GLU A 29 26.88 39.29 -11.38
CA GLU A 29 27.11 40.63 -10.81
C GLU A 29 25.87 41.23 -10.15
N GLY A 30 24.68 41.03 -10.74
CA GLY A 30 23.43 41.49 -10.14
C GLY A 30 23.15 40.84 -8.78
N VAL A 31 23.32 39.52 -8.67
CA VAL A 31 23.10 38.78 -7.42
C VAL A 31 24.10 39.20 -6.34
N TYR A 32 25.37 39.37 -6.72
CA TYR A 32 26.39 39.85 -5.77
C TYR A 32 26.11 41.29 -5.32
N SER A 33 25.62 42.15 -6.22
CA SER A 33 25.25 43.53 -5.89
C SER A 33 24.09 43.57 -4.90
N GLU A 34 23.05 42.78 -5.13
CA GLU A 34 21.91 42.64 -4.20
C GLU A 34 22.36 42.13 -2.82
N LEU A 35 23.20 41.09 -2.77
CA LEU A 35 23.76 40.59 -1.51
C LEU A 35 24.58 41.66 -0.78
N LYS A 36 25.32 42.49 -1.52
CA LYS A 36 26.13 43.58 -0.96
C LYS A 36 25.27 44.71 -0.41
N GLU A 37 24.20 45.08 -1.09
CA GLU A 37 23.23 46.06 -0.60
C GLU A 37 22.53 45.56 0.65
N LEU A 38 22.01 44.33 0.63
CA LEU A 38 21.34 43.73 1.77
C LEU A 38 22.26 43.57 3.00
N ALA A 39 23.51 43.15 2.78
CA ALA A 39 24.49 43.08 3.87
C ALA A 39 24.80 44.45 4.47
N LYS A 40 24.86 45.50 3.64
CA LYS A 40 25.07 46.88 4.07
C LYS A 40 23.89 47.39 4.89
N GLU A 41 22.66 47.12 4.48
CA GLU A 41 21.44 47.47 5.23
C GLU A 41 21.40 46.79 6.60
N LEU A 42 21.81 45.53 6.67
CA LEU A 42 21.88 44.74 7.90
C LEU A 42 23.12 45.04 8.77
N GLY A 43 24.07 45.84 8.26
CA GLY A 43 25.31 46.16 8.96
C GLY A 43 26.25 44.97 9.15
N ILE A 44 26.18 43.95 8.29
CA ILE A 44 26.99 42.72 8.37
C ILE A 44 27.90 42.55 7.14
N GLN A 45 28.89 41.66 7.24
CA GLN A 45 29.72 41.30 6.08
C GLN A 45 28.93 40.44 5.10
N VAL A 46 29.13 40.66 3.79
CA VAL A 46 28.49 39.87 2.72
C VAL A 46 28.73 38.37 2.91
N THR A 47 29.93 37.98 3.34
CA THR A 47 30.28 36.59 3.62
C THR A 47 29.43 35.99 4.76
N ASP A 48 29.14 36.76 5.81
CA ASP A 48 28.33 36.27 6.92
C ASP A 48 26.85 36.19 6.55
N LEU A 49 26.36 37.13 5.75
CA LEU A 49 25.02 37.04 5.15
C LEU A 49 24.89 35.76 4.31
N ILE A 50 25.86 35.47 3.42
CA ILE A 50 25.88 34.27 2.60
C ILE A 50 25.83 33.00 3.48
N LYS A 51 26.62 32.94 4.55
CA LYS A 51 26.61 31.81 5.50
C LYS A 51 25.24 31.63 6.15
N VAL A 52 24.60 32.72 6.58
CA VAL A 52 23.26 32.68 7.18
C VAL A 52 22.24 32.17 6.17
N MET A 53 22.21 32.74 4.96
CA MET A 53 21.27 32.31 3.92
C MET A 53 21.46 30.85 3.53
N ILE A 54 22.71 30.37 3.41
CA ILE A 54 23.00 28.95 3.15
C ILE A 54 22.49 28.09 4.29
N ARG A 55 22.77 28.46 5.56
CA ARG A 55 22.32 27.72 6.74
C ARG A 55 20.79 27.62 6.78
N GLU A 56 20.10 28.74 6.65
CA GLU A 56 18.64 28.80 6.65
C GLU A 56 18.04 28.01 5.48
N GLY A 57 18.65 28.08 4.29
CA GLY A 57 18.25 27.30 3.14
C GLY A 57 18.36 25.79 3.37
N ILE A 58 19.47 25.34 3.97
CA ILE A 58 19.68 23.93 4.33
C ILE A 58 18.69 23.49 5.39
N GLU A 59 18.48 24.28 6.44
CA GLU A 59 17.55 23.96 7.52
C GLU A 59 16.10 23.87 7.01
N ARG A 60 15.68 24.83 6.18
CA ARG A 60 14.37 24.81 5.52
C ARG A 60 14.21 23.55 4.68
N ARG A 61 15.19 23.21 3.85
CA ARG A 61 15.15 22.01 3.01
C ARG A 61 15.09 20.73 3.83
N ARG A 62 15.82 20.65 4.95
CA ARG A 62 15.74 19.52 5.88
C ARG A 62 14.34 19.39 6.50
N LYS A 63 13.75 20.50 6.96
CA LYS A 63 12.38 20.50 7.50
C LYS A 63 11.36 20.03 6.46
N GLU A 64 11.43 20.58 5.24
CA GLU A 64 10.58 20.15 4.11
C GLU A 64 10.69 18.65 3.84
N LEU A 65 11.91 18.09 3.85
CA LEU A 65 12.13 16.66 3.62
C LEU A 65 11.54 15.80 4.74
N VAL A 66 11.70 16.21 5.99
CA VAL A 66 11.13 15.51 7.14
C VAL A 66 9.60 15.56 7.09
N GLU A 67 9.02 16.73 6.81
CA GLU A 67 7.56 16.89 6.67
C GLU A 67 7.01 16.10 5.48
N ALA A 68 7.69 16.13 4.33
CA ALA A 68 7.28 15.35 3.16
C ALA A 68 7.35 13.85 3.42
N ARG A 69 8.39 13.38 4.14
CA ARG A 69 8.49 11.99 4.55
C ARG A 69 7.36 11.62 5.51
N ARG A 70 7.09 12.45 6.51
CA ARG A 70 6.00 12.26 7.46
C ARG A 70 4.64 12.18 6.75
N ARG A 71 4.35 13.09 5.81
CA ARG A 71 3.11 13.05 5.02
C ARG A 71 2.98 11.76 4.23
N ARG A 72 4.06 11.30 3.58
CA ARG A 72 4.05 10.01 2.86
C ARG A 72 3.81 8.82 3.79
N GLU A 73 4.39 8.84 4.98
CA GLU A 73 4.17 7.80 6.00
C GLU A 73 2.72 7.82 6.51
N GLU A 74 2.14 9.00 6.73
CA GLU A 74 0.73 9.20 7.09
C GLU A 74 -0.20 8.70 5.97
N GLU A 75 0.00 9.12 4.72
CA GLU A 75 -0.75 8.65 3.54
C GLU A 75 -0.68 7.13 3.34
N ALA A 76 0.51 6.55 3.53
CA ALA A 76 0.70 5.10 3.45
C ALA A 76 -0.06 4.37 4.57
N THR A 77 -0.06 4.93 5.78
CA THR A 77 -0.80 4.37 6.92
C THR A 77 -2.30 4.41 6.67
N GLU A 78 -2.83 5.53 6.18
CA GLU A 78 -4.24 5.68 5.81
C GLU A 78 -4.65 4.68 4.72
N THR A 79 -3.82 4.52 3.69
CA THR A 79 -4.06 3.56 2.61
C THR A 79 -4.07 2.13 3.16
N LEU A 80 -3.14 1.79 4.05
CA LEU A 80 -3.09 0.47 4.68
C LEU A 80 -4.35 0.18 5.51
N LEU A 81 -4.83 1.15 6.27
CA LEU A 81 -6.06 1.00 7.05
C LEU A 81 -7.28 0.75 6.14
N GLN A 82 -7.39 1.45 5.01
CA GLN A 82 -8.45 1.22 4.03
C GLN A 82 -8.38 -0.19 3.43
N VAL A 83 -7.17 -0.67 3.10
CA VAL A 83 -6.97 -2.02 2.58
C VAL A 83 -7.38 -3.08 3.61
N LEU A 84 -6.98 -2.91 4.88
CA LEU A 84 -7.35 -3.83 5.96
C LEU A 84 -8.86 -3.92 6.13
N GLN A 85 -9.55 -2.78 6.19
CA GLN A 85 -11.01 -2.75 6.28
C GLN A 85 -11.66 -3.48 5.09
N ARG A 86 -11.16 -3.25 3.87
CA ARG A 86 -11.72 -3.91 2.69
C ARG A 86 -11.49 -5.43 2.70
N LEU A 87 -10.37 -5.89 3.25
CA LEU A 87 -10.08 -7.31 3.41
C LEU A 87 -11.02 -7.95 4.44
N GLU A 88 -11.31 -7.28 5.55
CA GLU A 88 -12.27 -7.75 6.55
C GLU A 88 -13.67 -7.90 5.95
N GLU A 89 -14.14 -6.91 5.19
CA GLU A 89 -15.43 -6.97 4.47
C GLU A 89 -15.48 -8.15 3.50
N LEU A 90 -14.42 -8.36 2.72
CA LEU A 90 -14.34 -9.49 1.78
C LEU A 90 -14.31 -10.84 2.50
N GLN A 91 -13.60 -10.93 3.63
CA GLN A 91 -13.57 -12.14 4.44
C GLN A 91 -14.97 -12.49 4.94
N GLN A 92 -15.70 -11.50 5.46
CA GLN A 92 -17.07 -11.69 5.93
C GLN A 92 -18.00 -12.17 4.79
N GLN A 93 -17.93 -11.54 3.62
CA GLN A 93 -18.72 -11.95 2.45
C GLN A 93 -18.44 -13.39 2.03
N LEU A 94 -17.17 -13.81 2.08
CA LEU A 94 -16.78 -15.18 1.77
C LEU A 94 -17.30 -16.18 2.80
N GLU A 95 -17.26 -15.84 4.08
CA GLU A 95 -17.81 -16.69 5.15
C GLU A 95 -19.32 -16.86 5.02
N GLU A 96 -20.05 -15.78 4.75
CA GLU A 96 -21.49 -15.80 4.50
C GLU A 96 -21.84 -16.67 3.27
N TYR A 97 -21.12 -16.47 2.17
CA TYR A 97 -21.30 -17.28 0.97
C TYR A 97 -20.99 -18.75 1.21
N ARG A 98 -19.92 -19.06 1.95
CA ARG A 98 -19.56 -20.44 2.30
C ARG A 98 -20.68 -21.11 3.11
N ALA A 99 -21.18 -20.43 4.13
CA ALA A 99 -22.27 -20.94 4.96
C ALA A 99 -23.55 -21.20 4.13
N TYR A 100 -23.87 -20.31 3.19
CA TYR A 100 -24.97 -20.50 2.27
C TYR A 100 -24.79 -21.76 1.40
N VAL A 101 -23.62 -21.90 0.76
CA VAL A 101 -23.33 -23.05 -0.11
C VAL A 101 -23.35 -24.37 0.65
N GLU A 102 -22.76 -24.40 1.86
CA GLU A 102 -22.82 -25.56 2.76
C GLU A 102 -24.27 -25.95 3.08
N GLY A 103 -25.13 -24.96 3.34
CA GLY A 103 -26.57 -25.15 3.56
C GLY A 103 -27.30 -25.73 2.35
N GLU A 104 -27.06 -25.19 1.15
CA GLU A 104 -27.65 -25.74 -0.08
C GLU A 104 -27.20 -27.18 -0.34
N LEU A 105 -25.91 -27.47 -0.15
CA LEU A 105 -25.35 -28.79 -0.34
C LEU A 105 -25.98 -29.82 0.61
N TYR A 106 -26.21 -29.42 1.86
CA TYR A 106 -26.93 -30.24 2.83
C TYR A 106 -28.36 -30.57 2.37
N ARG A 107 -29.12 -29.57 1.87
CA ARG A 107 -30.49 -29.78 1.37
C ARG A 107 -30.53 -30.70 0.16
N ILE A 108 -29.60 -30.51 -0.78
CA ILE A 108 -29.48 -31.37 -1.96
C ILE A 108 -29.18 -32.81 -1.52
N SER A 109 -28.20 -33.01 -0.64
CA SER A 109 -27.83 -34.33 -0.12
C SER A 109 -29.01 -35.03 0.57
N HIS A 110 -29.76 -34.28 1.41
CA HIS A 110 -30.97 -34.81 2.05
C HIS A 110 -32.02 -35.23 1.02
N SER A 111 -32.24 -34.42 -0.01
CA SER A 111 -33.21 -34.70 -1.08
C SER A 111 -32.81 -35.93 -1.89
N ILE A 112 -31.53 -36.06 -2.25
CA ILE A 112 -30.97 -37.24 -2.93
C ILE A 112 -31.20 -38.50 -2.08
N ASN A 113 -30.91 -38.46 -0.79
CA ASN A 113 -31.13 -39.61 0.09
C ASN A 113 -32.61 -39.96 0.23
N GLY A 114 -33.49 -38.96 0.26
CA GLY A 114 -34.94 -39.17 0.19
C GLY A 114 -35.38 -39.86 -1.11
N LEU A 115 -34.85 -39.43 -2.25
CA LEU A 115 -35.12 -40.04 -3.55
C LEU A 115 -34.59 -41.47 -3.63
N LYS A 116 -33.35 -41.73 -3.19
CA LYS A 116 -32.78 -43.09 -3.13
C LYS A 116 -33.68 -44.05 -2.35
N ARG A 117 -34.18 -43.65 -1.18
CA ARG A 117 -35.12 -44.46 -0.39
C ARG A 117 -36.45 -44.73 -1.10
N ARG A 118 -36.95 -43.74 -1.87
CA ARG A 118 -38.18 -43.91 -2.64
C ARG A 118 -37.98 -44.85 -3.83
N VAL A 119 -36.84 -44.74 -4.51
CA VAL A 119 -36.46 -45.63 -5.61
C VAL A 119 -36.34 -47.07 -5.10
N ALA A 120 -35.61 -47.30 -4.01
CA ALA A 120 -35.48 -48.64 -3.41
C ALA A 120 -36.85 -49.29 -3.13
N ARG A 121 -37.78 -48.56 -2.50
CA ARG A 121 -39.13 -49.08 -2.25
C ARG A 121 -39.92 -49.40 -3.52
N LEU A 122 -39.71 -48.63 -4.58
CA LEU A 122 -40.35 -48.91 -5.88
C LEU A 122 -39.74 -50.15 -6.52
N GLU A 123 -38.42 -50.32 -6.43
CA GLU A 123 -37.71 -51.51 -6.89
C GLU A 123 -38.25 -52.76 -6.16
N ASP A 124 -38.35 -52.72 -4.83
CA ASP A 124 -38.93 -53.82 -4.03
C ASP A 124 -40.37 -54.15 -4.48
N THR A 125 -41.22 -53.13 -4.66
CA THR A 125 -42.63 -53.33 -5.09
C THR A 125 -42.73 -53.94 -6.49
N VAL A 126 -41.82 -53.55 -7.40
CA VAL A 126 -41.78 -54.09 -8.76
C VAL A 126 -41.32 -55.55 -8.73
N GLU A 127 -40.31 -55.87 -7.92
CA GLU A 127 -39.82 -57.24 -7.74
C GLU A 127 -40.91 -58.17 -7.20
N GLU A 128 -41.65 -57.75 -6.17
CA GLU A 128 -42.78 -58.51 -5.62
C GLU A 128 -43.86 -58.84 -6.65
N ARG A 129 -44.17 -57.90 -7.56
CA ARG A 129 -45.18 -58.08 -8.61
C ARG A 129 -44.72 -58.92 -9.80
N LEU A 130 -43.42 -59.10 -9.95
CA LEU A 130 -42.83 -59.92 -11.01
C LEU A 130 -42.66 -61.39 -10.60
N ILE A 131 -42.94 -61.74 -9.33
CA ILE A 131 -43.00 -63.14 -8.89
C ILE A 131 -44.24 -63.79 -9.54
N PRO A 132 -44.07 -64.80 -10.42
CA PRO A 132 -45.19 -65.46 -11.05
C PRO A 132 -45.97 -66.26 -9.99
N VAL A 133 -47.28 -66.01 -9.91
CA VAL A 133 -48.19 -66.89 -9.18
C VAL A 133 -48.37 -68.14 -10.04
N GLU A 134 -47.80 -69.28 -9.64
CA GLU A 134 -48.12 -70.55 -10.29
C GLU A 134 -49.64 -70.80 -10.14
N PRO A 135 -50.39 -70.99 -11.24
CA PRO A 135 -51.80 -71.30 -11.12
C PRO A 135 -51.95 -72.69 -10.47
N GLU A 136 -52.63 -72.74 -9.32
CA GLU A 136 -53.12 -74.01 -8.76
C GLU A 136 -53.99 -74.70 -9.82
N LEU A 137 -53.48 -75.81 -10.35
CA LEU A 137 -54.25 -76.69 -11.22
C LEU A 137 -55.33 -77.38 -10.37
N VAL A 138 -56.54 -76.82 -10.39
CA VAL A 138 -57.73 -77.48 -9.86
C VAL A 138 -58.02 -78.70 -10.74
N GLN A 139 -57.75 -79.90 -10.22
CA GLN A 139 -58.17 -81.13 -10.88
C GLN A 139 -59.68 -81.37 -10.61
N PRO A 140 -60.47 -81.75 -11.63
CA PRO A 140 -61.90 -82.08 -11.49
C PRO A 140 -62.14 -83.41 -10.77
#